data_AF-A0A2V7A0Y8-F1
#
_entry.id   AF-A0A2V7A0Y8-F1
#
_cell.length_a   1.000
_cell.length_b   1.000
_cell.length_c   1.000
_cell.angle_alpha   90.00
_cell.angle_beta   90.00
_cell.angle_gamma   90.00
#
_symmetry.space_group_name_H-M   'P 1'
#
loop_
_entity.id
_entity.type
_entity.pdbx_description
1 polymer ?
#
loop_
_entity_poly.entity_id
_entity_poly.type
_entity_poly.pdbx_seq_one_letter_code
_entity_poly.pdbx_strand_id
1 'polypeptide(L)'
;MRTLVRGGWVVGFAGRTHTLIPDGVVVYEDDRIAYVGRRFDERAEVEIDARGKLVCPGFIDTHVHSGHRASHRLITDTGRPDFFGQPFLDISVPREGRRVGGDPRYARPTDA
;
A
#
# COMPACT_ATOMS: atom_id res chain seq x y z
N MET A 1 -5.29 -19.88 16.11
CA MET A 1 -3.92 -19.92 16.69
C MET A 1 -3.59 -18.53 17.21
N ARG A 2 -3.15 -18.40 18.47
CA ARG A 2 -2.94 -17.13 19.15
C ARG A 2 -1.52 -16.63 18.98
N THR A 3 -1.41 -15.41 18.48
CA THR A 3 -0.14 -14.70 18.30
C THR A 3 -0.11 -13.44 19.15
N LEU A 4 0.98 -13.28 19.90
CA LEU A 4 1.30 -12.13 20.73
C LEU A 4 2.37 -11.28 20.02
N VAL A 5 2.10 -10.00 19.79
CA VAL A 5 3.10 -9.00 19.39
C VAL A 5 3.37 -8.10 20.59
N ARG A 6 4.63 -7.91 21.00
CA ARG A 6 4.95 -7.18 22.23
C ARG A 6 6.17 -6.26 22.14
N GLY A 7 6.24 -5.30 23.04
CA GLY A 7 7.43 -4.47 23.29
C GLY A 7 7.62 -3.32 22.29
N GLY A 8 6.71 -3.18 21.32
CA GLY A 8 6.70 -2.05 20.40
C GLY A 8 5.85 -0.88 20.90
N TRP A 9 5.90 0.23 20.18
CA TRP A 9 4.89 1.27 20.27
C TRP A 9 3.64 0.83 19.51
N VAL A 10 2.51 0.67 20.19
CA VAL A 10 1.24 0.29 19.53
C VAL A 10 0.43 1.53 19.24
N VAL A 11 0.10 1.74 17.96
CA VAL A 11 -0.84 2.76 17.51
C VAL A 11 -2.27 2.21 17.64
N GLY A 12 -3.09 2.89 18.43
CA GLY A 12 -4.51 2.59 18.60
C GLY A 12 -5.40 3.79 18.31
N PHE A 13 -6.71 3.59 18.46
CA PHE A 13 -7.72 4.64 18.39
C PHE A 13 -8.69 4.49 19.56
N ALA A 14 -8.73 5.49 20.45
CA ALA A 14 -9.53 5.47 21.67
C ALA A 14 -10.83 6.27 21.49
N GLY A 15 -11.68 5.83 20.54
CA GLY A 15 -13.02 6.37 20.27
C GLY A 15 -13.09 7.78 19.66
N ARG A 16 -12.18 8.68 20.04
CA ARG A 16 -12.15 10.08 19.57
C ARG A 16 -10.81 10.48 18.95
N THR A 17 -9.73 9.85 19.37
CA THR A 17 -8.37 10.23 18.96
C THR A 17 -7.47 9.02 18.87
N HIS A 18 -6.42 9.15 18.07
CA HIS A 18 -5.32 8.20 18.08
C HIS A 18 -4.61 8.22 19.43
N THR A 19 -4.17 7.04 19.85
CA THR A 19 -3.39 6.85 21.07
C THR A 19 -2.15 6.02 20.79
N LEU A 20 -1.13 6.20 21.60
CA LEU A 20 0.10 5.44 21.56
C LEU A 20 0.26 4.68 22.88
N ILE A 21 0.53 3.38 22.78
CA ILE A 21 0.81 2.54 23.94
C ILE A 21 2.30 2.16 23.89
N PRO A 22 3.16 2.80 24.71
CA PRO A 22 4.57 2.39 24.82
C PRO A 22 4.66 1.00 25.44
N ASP A 23 5.64 0.22 24.97
CA ASP A 23 5.84 -1.19 25.33
C ASP A 23 4.55 -2.01 25.27
N GLY A 24 3.72 -1.68 24.27
CA GLY A 24 2.39 -2.22 24.10
C GLY A 24 2.40 -3.67 23.63
N VAL A 25 1.23 -4.28 23.80
CA VAL A 25 0.91 -5.64 23.45
C VAL A 25 -0.32 -5.66 22.55
N VAL A 26 -0.24 -6.42 21.45
CA VAL A 26 -1.37 -6.79 20.60
C VAL A 26 -1.44 -8.30 20.55
N VAL A 27 -2.60 -8.86 20.85
CA VAL A 27 -2.88 -10.29 20.69
C VAL A 27 -3.97 -10.47 19.67
N TYR A 28 -3.75 -11.38 18.74
CA TYR A 28 -4.75 -11.75 17.75
C TYR A 28 -4.84 -13.26 17.61
N GLU A 29 -6.04 -13.70 17.22
CA GLU A 29 -6.35 -15.06 16.84
C GLU A 29 -6.99 -15.02 15.47
N ASP A 30 -6.40 -15.76 14.53
CA ASP A 30 -6.86 -15.87 13.15
C ASP A 30 -7.00 -14.47 12.50
N ASP A 31 -8.22 -13.99 12.23
CA ASP A 31 -8.49 -12.69 11.60
C ASP A 31 -8.96 -11.59 12.57
N ARG A 32 -8.87 -11.82 13.88
CA ARG A 32 -9.41 -10.89 14.90
C ARG A 32 -8.40 -10.54 15.99
N ILE A 33 -8.42 -9.26 16.36
CA ILE A 33 -7.72 -8.79 17.55
C ILE A 33 -8.47 -9.30 18.78
N ALA A 34 -7.79 -10.07 19.62
CA ALA A 34 -8.32 -10.60 20.87
C ALA A 34 -8.04 -9.65 22.05
N TYR A 35 -6.89 -8.95 22.05
CA TYR A 35 -6.52 -8.04 23.12
C TYR A 35 -5.53 -6.96 22.66
N VAL A 36 -5.63 -5.76 23.25
CA VAL A 36 -4.63 -4.69 23.12
C VAL A 36 -4.43 -4.02 24.48
N GLY A 37 -3.19 -3.83 24.90
CA GLY A 37 -2.89 -3.21 26.19
C GLY A 37 -1.41 -3.12 26.50
N ARG A 38 -1.06 -2.98 27.79
CA ARG A 38 0.33 -2.90 28.25
C ARG A 38 0.91 -4.25 28.68
N ARG A 39 0.05 -5.18 29.09
CA ARG A 39 0.45 -6.47 29.63
C ARG A 39 -0.58 -7.52 29.28
N PHE A 40 -0.11 -8.70 28.93
CA PHE A 40 -0.91 -9.88 28.65
C PHE A 40 -0.19 -11.06 29.29
N ASP A 41 -0.83 -11.70 30.27
CA ASP A 41 -0.23 -12.76 31.09
C ASP A 41 -0.69 -14.17 30.68
N GLU A 42 -1.59 -14.26 29.69
CA GLU A 42 -2.04 -15.56 29.17
C GLU A 42 -1.03 -16.13 28.17
N ARG A 43 -1.16 -17.44 27.92
CA ARG A 43 -0.35 -18.14 26.92
C ARG A 43 -0.72 -17.68 25.51
N ALA A 44 0.31 -17.51 24.67
CA ALA A 44 0.20 -17.44 23.21
C ALA A 44 1.08 -18.54 22.59
N GLU A 45 0.70 -19.08 21.43
CA GLU A 45 1.51 -20.08 20.74
C GLU A 45 2.69 -19.45 20.00
N VAL A 46 2.54 -18.21 19.54
CA VAL A 46 3.60 -17.44 18.86
C VAL A 46 3.79 -16.10 19.53
N GLU A 47 5.04 -15.70 19.68
CA GLU A 47 5.45 -14.41 20.18
C GLU A 47 6.32 -13.69 19.13
N ILE A 48 5.97 -12.45 18.83
CA ILE A 48 6.69 -11.55 17.94
C ILE A 48 7.25 -10.41 18.79
N ASP A 49 8.58 -10.31 18.84
CA ASP A 49 9.29 -9.23 19.51
C ASP A 49 9.34 -7.97 18.62
N ALA A 50 8.61 -6.94 19.05
CA ALA A 50 8.52 -5.65 18.39
C ALA A 50 9.30 -4.54 19.13
N ARG A 51 10.23 -4.88 20.03
CA ARG A 51 11.06 -3.89 20.73
C ARG A 51 11.74 -2.92 19.76
N GLY A 52 11.59 -1.63 20.05
CA GLY A 52 12.10 -0.55 19.20
C GLY A 52 11.38 -0.36 17.87
N LYS A 53 10.24 -1.03 17.66
CA LYS A 53 9.41 -0.90 16.44
C LYS A 53 8.08 -0.20 16.74
N LEU A 54 7.43 0.24 15.67
CA LEU A 54 6.04 0.70 15.69
C LEU A 54 5.13 -0.42 15.17
N VAL A 55 4.12 -0.78 15.95
CA VAL A 55 3.05 -1.68 15.56
C VAL A 55 1.82 -0.82 15.28
N CYS A 56 1.33 -0.83 14.04
CA CYS A 56 0.22 0.00 13.62
C CYS A 56 -0.80 -0.80 12.79
N PRO A 57 -2.04 -0.32 12.68
CA PRO A 57 -2.99 -0.86 11.72
C PRO A 57 -2.40 -0.81 10.31
N GLY A 58 -2.74 -1.80 9.48
CA GLY A 58 -2.44 -1.73 8.06
C GLY A 58 -3.07 -0.48 7.43
N PHE A 59 -2.34 0.17 6.54
CA PHE A 59 -2.87 1.33 5.83
C PHE A 59 -3.95 0.90 4.83
N ILE A 60 -5.00 1.72 4.75
CA ILE A 60 -6.08 1.55 3.78
C ILE A 60 -5.77 2.46 2.60
N ASP A 61 -5.35 1.85 1.49
CA ASP A 61 -5.26 2.55 0.21
C ASP A 61 -6.66 2.57 -0.43
N THR A 62 -7.25 3.76 -0.53
CA THR A 62 -8.60 3.95 -1.05
C THR A 62 -8.63 4.08 -2.58
N HIS A 63 -7.48 4.24 -3.23
CA HIS A 63 -7.43 4.49 -4.66
C HIS A 63 -6.11 4.01 -5.28
N VAL A 64 -6.18 2.93 -6.04
CA VAL A 64 -5.04 2.39 -6.78
C VAL A 64 -5.41 2.07 -8.22
N HIS A 65 -4.53 2.45 -9.15
CA HIS A 65 -4.58 1.96 -10.52
C HIS A 65 -3.65 0.75 -10.68
N SER A 66 -4.14 -0.45 -10.40
CA SER A 66 -3.33 -1.67 -10.44
C SER A 66 -2.73 -1.95 -11.84
N GLY A 67 -3.49 -1.70 -12.91
CA GLY A 67 -3.06 -1.92 -14.30
C GLY A 67 -2.00 -0.94 -14.82
N HIS A 68 -1.85 0.25 -14.21
CA HIS A 68 -0.89 1.26 -14.66
C HIS A 68 0.58 0.89 -14.39
N ARG A 69 0.85 -0.11 -13.53
CA ARG A 69 2.22 -0.54 -13.28
C ARG A 69 2.86 -1.21 -14.50
N ALA A 70 2.06 -1.87 -15.34
CA ALA A 70 2.54 -2.49 -16.58
C ALA A 70 3.07 -1.45 -17.57
N SER A 71 2.37 -0.32 -17.73
CA SER A 71 2.82 0.75 -18.62
C SER A 71 4.05 1.49 -18.10
N HIS A 72 4.20 1.65 -16.77
CA HIS A 72 5.46 2.14 -16.20
C HIS A 72 6.63 1.20 -16.52
N ARG A 73 6.40 -0.12 -16.47
CA ARG A 73 7.43 -1.10 -16.86
C ARG A 73 7.74 -1.03 -18.36
N LEU A 74 6.72 -0.88 -19.21
CA LEU A 74 6.93 -0.68 -20.64
C LEU A 74 7.77 0.58 -20.91
N ILE A 75 7.51 1.69 -20.21
CA ILE A 75 8.32 2.93 -20.30
C ILE A 75 9.79 2.65 -19.97
N THR A 76 10.07 1.88 -18.90
CA THR A 76 11.45 1.58 -18.48
C THR A 76 12.15 0.56 -19.39
N ASP A 77 11.43 -0.45 -19.89
CA ASP A 77 12.03 -1.54 -20.65
C ASP A 77 12.22 -1.19 -22.14
N THR A 78 11.21 -0.60 -22.80
CA THR A 78 11.20 -0.41 -24.28
C THR A 78 10.51 0.88 -24.77
N GLY A 79 9.88 1.63 -23.86
CA GLY A 79 9.07 2.80 -24.18
C GLY A 79 9.90 4.07 -24.29
N ARG A 80 9.30 5.22 -23.99
CA ARG A 80 9.99 6.53 -24.01
C ARG A 80 10.40 6.96 -22.58
N PRO A 81 11.68 6.86 -22.20
CA PRO A 81 12.13 7.12 -20.83
C PRO A 81 11.87 8.55 -20.34
N ASP A 82 11.76 9.52 -21.26
CA ASP A 82 11.44 10.91 -20.94
C ASP A 82 10.06 11.07 -20.26
N PHE A 83 9.20 10.05 -20.38
CA PHE A 83 7.89 9.98 -19.73
C PHE A 83 7.93 9.31 -18.35
N PHE A 84 9.08 8.84 -17.90
CA PHE A 84 9.20 8.21 -16.59
C PHE A 84 8.88 9.22 -15.47
N GLY A 85 7.94 8.86 -14.60
CA GLY A 85 7.46 9.73 -13.52
C GLY A 85 6.43 10.78 -13.94
N GLN A 86 6.06 10.84 -15.22
CA GLN A 86 4.99 11.72 -15.70
C GLN A 86 3.60 11.10 -15.45
N PRO A 87 2.53 11.91 -15.32
CA PRO A 87 1.17 11.41 -15.09
C PRO A 87 0.50 10.83 -16.34
N PHE A 88 1.18 10.87 -17.49
CA PHE A 88 0.70 10.33 -18.76
C PHE A 88 1.64 9.23 -19.25
N LEU A 89 1.08 8.25 -19.95
CA LEU A 89 1.83 7.13 -20.50
C LEU A 89 2.40 7.48 -21.87
N ASP A 90 3.51 6.87 -22.23
CA ASP A 90 4.08 6.99 -23.58
C ASP A 90 3.09 6.53 -24.66
N ILE A 91 2.24 5.54 -24.40
CA ILE A 91 1.19 5.13 -25.35
C ILE A 91 0.09 6.19 -25.58
N SER A 92 -0.06 7.14 -24.65
CA SER A 92 -1.13 8.15 -24.69
C SER A 92 -0.72 9.47 -25.33
N VAL A 93 0.58 9.64 -25.63
CA VAL A 93 1.12 10.87 -26.19
C VAL A 93 1.49 10.61 -27.66
N PRO A 94 0.97 11.36 -28.64
CA PRO A 94 1.39 11.21 -30.03
C PRO A 94 2.90 11.42 -30.20
N ARG A 95 3.51 10.77 -31.20
CA ARG A 95 4.88 11.11 -31.60
C ARG A 95 4.90 12.46 -32.31
N GLU A 96 6.04 13.13 -32.27
CA GLU A 96 6.25 14.37 -33.02
C GLU A 96 5.86 14.18 -34.49
N GLY A 97 5.17 15.19 -35.05
CA GLY A 97 4.66 15.15 -36.42
C GLY A 97 3.40 14.30 -36.63
N ARG A 98 2.89 13.57 -35.61
CA ARG A 98 1.60 12.84 -35.70
C ARG A 98 0.45 13.71 -35.22
N ARG A 99 -0.60 13.81 -36.04
CA ARG A 99 -1.91 14.31 -35.61
C ARG A 99 -2.81 13.13 -35.31
N VAL A 100 -3.42 13.14 -34.12
CA VAL A 100 -4.42 12.15 -33.73
C VAL A 100 -5.75 12.88 -33.61
N GLY A 101 -6.77 12.40 -34.31
CA GLY A 101 -8.14 12.89 -34.16
C GLY A 101 -8.78 12.28 -32.91
N GLY A 102 -9.31 13.11 -32.02
CA GLY A 102 -9.87 12.63 -30.75
C GLY A 102 -8.81 12.21 -29.73
N ASP A 103 -9.19 11.39 -28.76
CA ASP A 103 -8.29 10.94 -27.70
C ASP A 103 -7.46 9.73 -28.18
N PRO A 104 -6.11 9.81 -28.14
CA PRO A 104 -5.21 8.74 -28.60
C PRO A 104 -5.44 7.38 -27.95
N ARG A 105 -5.99 7.35 -26.73
CA ARG A 105 -6.31 6.11 -26.01
C ARG A 105 -7.43 5.31 -26.67
N TYR A 106 -8.24 5.95 -27.51
CA TYR A 106 -9.35 5.33 -28.24
C TYR A 106 -9.13 5.27 -29.75
N ALA A 107 -7.97 5.72 -30.23
CA ALA A 107 -7.62 5.65 -31.64
C ALA A 107 -7.50 4.19 -32.07
N ARG A 108 -8.17 3.83 -33.16
CA ARG A 108 -8.09 2.51 -33.77
C ARG A 108 -6.92 2.47 -34.74
N PRO A 109 -6.36 1.28 -35.02
CA PRO A 109 -5.33 1.12 -36.06
C PRO A 109 -5.74 1.66 -37.44
N THR A 110 -7.04 1.78 -37.70
CA THR A 110 -7.64 2.28 -38.94
C THR A 110 -7.82 3.79 -39.00
N ASP A 111 -7.58 4.52 -37.90
CA ASP A 111 -7.83 5.96 -37.81
C ASP A 111 -6.62 6.81 -38.27
N ALA A 112 -5.60 6.17 -38.85
CA ALA A 112 -4.34 6.76 -39.28
C ALA A 112 -4.25 6.98 -40.81
#